data_AF-N6WXC6-F1
#
_entry.id   AF-N6WXC6-F1
#
_cell.length_a   1.000
_cell.length_b   1.000
_cell.length_c   1.000
_cell.angle_alpha   90.00
_cell.angle_beta   90.00
_cell.angle_gamma   90.00
#
_symmetry.space_group_name_H-M   'P 1'
#
loop_
_entity.id
_entity.type
_entity.pdbx_description
1 polymer ?
#
loop_
_entity_poly.entity_id
_entity_poly.type
_entity_poly.pdbx_seq_one_letter_code
_entity_poly.pdbx_strand_id
1 'polypeptide(L)'
;MKMRPIHVTILLCALAGVGLGLILFQQAPPDIPEDAPDQGQSAVSGTVQGDKPEGNGALPDQITEAQQAMLDDPRTLAFGRRLDFQADVRSFFDQADQLSEEQLEQQAQALKAELEKYEEADEVSAMESLMLQLALIKTTVGDESVQKQAMTDLIDDYKTQSEARKAEWEAQPRPEFDAYKAQEKAIVDEVMAMERIPGDVDRNEYLRQKLMEARIEAAGNDGMD
;
A
#
# COMPACT_ATOMS: atom_id res chain seq x y z
N MET A 1 -26.01 -21.98 -32.72
CA MET A 1 -25.25 -20.73 -32.46
C MET A 1 -24.23 -21.02 -31.37
N LYS A 2 -22.95 -20.80 -31.66
CA LYS A 2 -21.82 -21.13 -30.78
C LYS A 2 -21.41 -19.82 -30.08
N MET A 3 -21.73 -19.67 -28.79
CA MET A 3 -21.27 -18.51 -28.01
C MET A 3 -19.79 -18.71 -27.67
N ARG A 4 -19.00 -17.65 -27.89
CA ARG A 4 -17.58 -17.59 -27.56
C ARG A 4 -17.42 -17.26 -26.08
N PRO A 5 -16.48 -17.90 -25.34
CA PRO A 5 -16.14 -17.45 -24.00
C PRO A 5 -15.40 -16.11 -24.08
N ILE A 6 -15.85 -15.16 -23.27
CA ILE A 6 -15.18 -13.87 -23.06
C ILE A 6 -13.97 -14.16 -22.16
N HIS A 7 -12.76 -14.06 -22.71
CA HIS A 7 -11.53 -14.09 -21.91
C HIS A 7 -11.36 -12.74 -21.22
N VAL A 8 -11.64 -12.72 -19.92
CA VAL A 8 -11.31 -11.59 -19.04
C VAL A 8 -9.86 -11.78 -18.60
N THR A 9 -8.93 -11.16 -19.33
CA THR A 9 -7.53 -11.07 -18.93
C THR A 9 -7.40 -9.96 -17.89
N ILE A 10 -7.47 -10.32 -16.60
CA ILE A 10 -7.08 -9.40 -15.52
C ILE A 10 -5.56 -9.49 -15.36
N LEU A 11 -4.90 -8.43 -15.81
CA LEU A 11 -3.48 -8.16 -15.60
C LEU A 11 -3.30 -7.74 -14.14
N LEU A 12 -2.79 -8.64 -13.31
CA LEU A 12 -2.41 -8.38 -11.93
C LEU A 12 -0.94 -7.94 -11.93
N CYS A 13 -0.70 -6.63 -11.80
CA CYS A 13 0.64 -6.06 -11.63
C CYS A 13 0.76 -5.39 -10.25
N ALA A 14 1.50 -6.08 -9.38
CA ALA A 14 2.40 -5.58 -8.34
C ALA A 14 1.96 -4.40 -7.45
N LEU A 15 1.55 -4.77 -6.23
CA LEU A 15 1.74 -3.94 -5.03
C LEU A 15 3.23 -3.88 -4.67
N ALA A 16 3.80 -2.69 -4.67
CA ALA A 16 4.93 -2.33 -3.82
C ALA A 16 4.40 -1.26 -2.84
N GLY A 17 4.48 -1.58 -1.55
CA GLY A 17 3.89 -0.78 -0.49
C GLY A 17 4.64 0.53 -0.19
N VAL A 18 4.04 1.34 0.67
CA VAL A 18 4.58 1.91 1.93
C VAL A 18 3.65 3.05 2.40
N GLY A 19 3.18 2.93 3.64
CA GLY A 19 3.10 3.96 4.68
C GLY A 19 2.54 5.36 4.37
N LEU A 20 1.61 5.80 5.22
CA LEU A 20 1.34 7.21 5.46
C LEU A 20 2.65 7.98 5.75
N GLY A 21 2.88 9.06 4.99
CA GLY A 21 3.85 10.10 5.33
C GLY A 21 4.66 10.65 4.15
N LEU A 22 4.40 11.91 3.80
CA LEU A 22 5.24 12.79 2.96
C LEU A 22 5.36 12.45 1.45
N ILE A 23 4.41 13.00 0.69
CA ILE A 23 4.67 13.42 -0.70
C ILE A 23 5.71 14.55 -0.65
N LEU A 24 6.95 14.27 -1.05
CA LEU A 24 7.81 15.13 -1.89
C LEU A 24 9.11 14.36 -2.23
N PHE A 25 9.01 13.39 -3.13
CA PHE A 25 10.17 12.88 -3.90
C PHE A 25 9.71 12.57 -5.32
N GLN A 26 9.37 13.60 -6.10
CA GLN A 26 9.55 13.51 -7.54
C GLN A 26 11.05 13.71 -7.80
N GLN A 27 11.80 12.62 -7.89
CA GLN A 27 13.02 12.63 -8.69
C GLN A 27 12.66 12.10 -10.06
N ALA A 28 12.76 12.99 -11.07
CA ALA A 28 12.84 12.56 -12.45
C ALA A 28 14.02 11.58 -12.58
N PRO A 29 13.89 10.50 -13.38
CA PRO A 29 15.01 9.60 -13.61
C PRO A 29 16.18 10.41 -14.21
N PRO A 30 17.42 10.23 -13.73
CA PRO A 30 18.57 10.86 -14.37
C PRO A 30 18.68 10.33 -15.80
N ASP A 31 18.83 11.24 -16.77
CA ASP A 31 19.19 10.90 -18.14
C ASP A 31 20.49 10.09 -18.12
N ILE A 32 20.41 8.80 -18.47
CA ILE A 32 21.58 7.96 -18.65
C ILE A 32 22.26 8.41 -19.95
N PRO A 33 23.49 8.94 -19.93
CA PRO A 33 24.21 9.22 -21.16
C PRO A 33 24.50 7.89 -21.89
N GLU A 34 24.04 7.82 -23.13
CA GLU A 34 23.99 6.66 -24.02
C GLU A 34 25.37 6.23 -24.57
N ASP A 35 26.45 6.31 -23.78
CA ASP A 35 27.82 6.13 -24.30
C ASP A 35 28.82 5.55 -23.27
N ALA A 36 28.51 4.39 -22.69
CA ALA A 36 29.49 3.59 -21.95
C ALA A 36 29.89 2.34 -22.77
N PRO A 37 31.20 2.12 -23.03
CA PRO A 37 31.65 1.15 -24.02
C PRO A 37 31.67 -0.29 -23.50
N ASP A 38 31.29 -1.19 -24.40
CA ASP A 38 31.47 -2.65 -24.35
C ASP A 38 32.96 -3.02 -24.31
N GLN A 39 33.38 -3.80 -23.31
CA GLN A 39 34.69 -4.47 -23.28
C GLN A 39 34.53 -5.85 -22.64
N GLY A 40 34.53 -6.86 -23.52
CA GLY A 40 34.52 -8.26 -23.18
C GLY A 40 35.78 -8.78 -22.49
N GLN A 41 35.56 -9.92 -21.84
CA GLN A 41 36.46 -11.01 -21.44
C GLN A 41 37.95 -10.93 -21.85
N SER A 42 38.84 -11.18 -20.89
CA SER A 42 39.89 -12.19 -21.04
C SER A 42 40.41 -12.70 -19.69
N ALA A 43 40.56 -14.02 -19.63
CA ALA A 43 40.95 -14.86 -18.50
C ALA A 43 42.46 -14.87 -18.22
N VAL A 44 42.87 -15.32 -17.03
CA VAL A 44 43.88 -16.41 -16.84
C VAL A 44 43.65 -17.12 -15.50
N SER A 45 43.75 -18.44 -15.58
CA SER A 45 43.44 -19.52 -14.64
C SER A 45 44.35 -19.66 -13.41
N GLY A 46 43.81 -20.34 -12.39
CA GLY A 46 44.54 -21.05 -11.34
C GLY A 46 43.64 -22.12 -10.68
N THR A 47 43.85 -23.38 -11.04
CA THR A 47 43.13 -24.59 -10.61
C THR A 47 43.34 -24.97 -9.13
N VAL A 48 42.27 -25.34 -8.41
CA VAL A 48 42.32 -26.41 -7.39
C VAL A 48 41.09 -27.32 -7.51
N GLN A 49 41.38 -28.56 -7.91
CA GLN A 49 40.80 -29.84 -7.52
C GLN A 49 39.48 -29.82 -6.73
N GLY A 50 38.48 -30.52 -7.26
CA GLY A 50 37.17 -30.66 -6.66
C GLY A 50 37.14 -31.49 -5.37
N ASP A 51 36.17 -31.14 -4.55
CA ASP A 51 35.42 -32.10 -3.75
C ASP A 51 33.93 -31.82 -4.01
N LYS A 52 33.26 -32.80 -4.61
CA LYS A 52 31.82 -32.80 -4.85
C LYS A 52 31.18 -33.20 -3.52
N PRO A 53 30.37 -32.38 -2.83
CA PRO A 53 29.49 -32.94 -1.83
C PRO A 53 28.40 -33.68 -2.60
N GLU A 54 28.60 -34.98 -2.81
CA GLU A 54 27.48 -35.90 -2.99
C GLU A 54 26.70 -35.95 -1.69
N GLY A 55 25.81 -34.98 -1.53
CA GLY A 55 24.71 -35.05 -0.58
C GLY A 55 23.44 -35.27 -1.37
N ASN A 56 22.94 -36.49 -1.38
CA ASN A 56 21.51 -36.75 -1.63
C ASN A 56 20.72 -35.85 -0.66
N GLY A 57 20.17 -34.75 -1.18
CA GLY A 57 19.37 -33.81 -0.40
C GLY A 57 18.01 -34.42 -0.07
N ALA A 58 17.99 -35.35 0.89
CA ALA A 58 16.83 -35.50 1.74
C ALA A 58 16.56 -34.11 2.34
N LEU A 59 15.33 -33.63 2.24
CA LEU A 59 14.87 -32.46 2.99
C LEU A 59 15.31 -32.67 4.45
N PRO A 60 15.94 -31.68 5.11
CA PRO A 60 16.23 -31.83 6.53
C PRO A 60 14.90 -32.00 7.25
N ASP A 61 14.64 -33.21 7.78
CA ASP A 61 13.42 -33.57 8.51
C ASP A 61 13.22 -32.76 9.81
N GLN A 62 14.14 -31.87 10.16
CA GLN A 62 14.15 -31.13 11.41
C GLN A 62 14.47 -29.65 11.15
N ILE A 63 13.46 -28.81 11.38
CA ILE A 63 13.61 -27.37 11.51
C ILE A 63 14.49 -27.04 12.71
N THR A 64 15.45 -26.14 12.52
CA THR A 64 16.35 -25.70 13.61
C THR A 64 15.61 -24.83 14.62
N GLU A 65 16.10 -24.73 15.87
CA GLU A 65 15.51 -23.85 16.89
C GLU A 65 15.38 -22.39 16.42
N ALA A 66 16.36 -21.88 15.66
CA ALA A 66 16.31 -20.53 15.08
C ALA A 66 15.20 -20.37 14.02
N GLN A 67 14.90 -21.44 13.27
CA GLN A 67 13.79 -21.44 12.31
C GLN A 67 12.44 -21.55 13.02
N GLN A 68 12.36 -22.37 14.08
CA GLN A 68 11.17 -22.45 14.91
C GLN A 68 10.85 -21.09 15.55
N ALA A 69 11.84 -20.42 16.14
CA ALA A 69 11.69 -19.09 16.70
C ALA A 69 11.23 -18.05 15.66
N MET A 70 11.66 -18.19 14.39
CA MET A 70 11.20 -17.33 13.30
C MET A 70 9.75 -17.61 12.90
N LEU A 71 9.32 -18.88 12.89
CA LEU A 71 7.93 -19.26 12.62
C LEU A 71 6.98 -18.84 13.74
N ASP A 72 7.46 -18.83 14.98
CA ASP A 72 6.72 -18.38 16.16
C ASP A 72 6.73 -16.85 16.33
N ASP A 73 7.52 -16.11 15.54
CA ASP A 73 7.52 -14.64 15.56
C ASP A 73 6.13 -14.11 15.19
N PRO A 74 5.53 -13.21 15.99
CA PRO A 74 4.19 -12.68 15.72
C PRO A 74 4.02 -12.06 14.33
N ARG A 75 5.09 -11.48 13.76
CA ARG A 75 5.07 -10.87 12.42
C ARG A 75 5.00 -11.95 11.33
N THR A 76 5.70 -13.07 11.53
CA THR A 76 5.62 -14.22 10.63
C THR A 76 4.23 -14.84 10.66
N LEU A 77 3.64 -14.97 11.85
CA LEU A 77 2.27 -15.47 11.99
C LEU A 77 1.25 -14.53 11.36
N ALA A 78 1.40 -13.21 11.51
CA ALA A 78 0.55 -12.22 10.85
C ALA A 78 0.66 -12.30 9.32
N PHE A 79 1.88 -12.41 8.81
CA PHE A 79 2.12 -12.60 7.38
C PHE A 79 1.49 -13.89 6.85
N GLY A 80 1.62 -15.01 7.58
CA GLY A 80 0.98 -16.28 7.24
C GLY A 80 -0.54 -16.16 7.13
N ARG A 81 -1.19 -15.59 8.15
CA ARG A 81 -2.66 -15.36 8.12
C ARG A 81 -3.10 -14.52 6.93
N ARG A 82 -2.31 -13.50 6.56
CA ARG A 82 -2.60 -12.67 5.39
C ARG A 82 -2.54 -13.45 4.09
N LEU A 83 -1.57 -14.37 3.95
CA LEU A 83 -1.49 -15.25 2.77
C LEU A 83 -2.67 -16.22 2.71
N ASP A 84 -3.06 -16.78 3.85
CA ASP A 84 -4.22 -17.68 3.96
C ASP A 84 -5.50 -16.94 3.53
N PHE A 85 -5.75 -15.75 4.07
CA PHE A 85 -6.89 -14.91 3.69
C PHE A 85 -6.91 -14.62 2.18
N GLN A 86 -5.77 -14.27 1.57
CA GLN A 86 -5.69 -14.05 0.11
C GLN A 86 -6.01 -15.31 -0.69
N ALA A 87 -5.55 -16.47 -0.22
CA ALA A 87 -5.84 -17.75 -0.84
C ALA A 87 -7.33 -18.08 -0.73
N ASP A 88 -7.95 -17.82 0.43
CA ASP A 88 -9.37 -18.06 0.69
C ASP A 88 -10.26 -17.17 -0.19
N VAL A 89 -9.95 -15.88 -0.27
CA VAL A 89 -10.65 -14.94 -1.17
C VAL A 89 -10.59 -15.42 -2.61
N ARG A 90 -9.40 -15.81 -3.07
CA ARG A 90 -9.22 -16.32 -4.44
C ARG A 90 -10.00 -17.61 -4.66
N SER A 91 -9.87 -18.55 -3.74
CA SER A 91 -10.54 -19.86 -3.79
C SER A 91 -12.06 -19.71 -3.85
N PHE A 92 -12.61 -18.79 -3.07
CA PHE A 92 -14.04 -18.48 -3.08
C PHE A 92 -14.52 -18.06 -4.46
N PHE A 93 -13.87 -17.08 -5.10
CA PHE A 93 -14.28 -16.63 -6.44
C PHE A 93 -14.03 -17.69 -7.52
N ASP A 94 -12.95 -18.46 -7.41
CA ASP A 94 -12.63 -19.54 -8.36
C ASP A 94 -13.65 -20.70 -8.29
N GLN A 95 -14.25 -20.93 -7.12
CA GLN A 95 -15.17 -22.05 -6.86
C GLN A 95 -16.63 -21.64 -6.74
N ALA A 96 -16.95 -20.35 -6.84
CA ALA A 96 -18.28 -19.81 -6.57
C ALA A 96 -19.41 -20.53 -7.33
N ASP A 97 -19.21 -20.82 -8.62
CA ASP A 97 -20.20 -21.50 -9.48
C ASP A 97 -20.45 -22.97 -9.09
N GLN A 98 -19.61 -23.55 -8.25
CA GLN A 98 -19.67 -24.94 -7.81
C GLN A 98 -20.29 -25.10 -6.42
N LEU A 99 -20.48 -24.00 -5.70
CA LEU A 99 -21.01 -23.97 -4.34
C LEU A 99 -22.54 -23.89 -4.35
N SER A 100 -23.18 -24.47 -3.34
CA SER A 100 -24.61 -24.21 -3.10
C SER A 100 -24.83 -22.78 -2.64
N GLU A 101 -26.06 -22.26 -2.77
CA GLU A 101 -26.41 -20.92 -2.27
C GLU A 101 -26.08 -20.74 -0.79
N GLU A 102 -26.37 -21.76 0.04
CA GLU A 102 -26.05 -21.76 1.48
C GLU A 102 -24.53 -21.69 1.73
N GLN A 103 -23.74 -22.46 0.96
CA GLN A 103 -22.28 -22.44 1.09
C GLN A 103 -21.68 -21.11 0.62
N LEU A 104 -22.20 -20.54 -0.46
CA LEU A 104 -21.81 -19.23 -0.97
C LEU A 104 -22.05 -18.15 0.09
N GLU A 105 -23.24 -18.12 0.67
CA GLU A 105 -23.59 -17.13 1.68
C GLU A 105 -22.71 -17.30 2.93
N GLN A 106 -22.54 -18.52 3.43
CA GLN A 106 -21.72 -18.79 4.61
C GLN A 106 -20.25 -18.36 4.40
N GLN A 107 -19.65 -18.73 3.26
CA GLN A 107 -18.26 -18.38 2.97
C GLN A 107 -18.11 -16.87 2.74
N ALA A 108 -19.04 -16.23 2.03
CA ALA A 108 -18.99 -14.78 1.83
C ALA A 108 -19.12 -14.00 3.14
N GLN A 109 -19.97 -14.45 4.07
CA GLN A 109 -20.07 -13.85 5.40
C GLN A 109 -18.78 -14.01 6.20
N ALA A 110 -18.14 -15.19 6.14
CA ALA A 110 -16.86 -15.41 6.80
C ALA A 110 -15.75 -14.51 6.23
N LEU A 111 -15.64 -14.42 4.91
CA LEU A 111 -14.69 -13.54 4.23
C LEU A 111 -14.94 -12.06 4.54
N LYS A 112 -16.21 -11.64 4.60
CA LYS A 112 -16.57 -10.27 4.98
C LYS A 112 -16.12 -9.95 6.41
N ALA A 113 -16.41 -10.81 7.36
CA ALA A 113 -16.03 -10.60 8.76
C ALA A 113 -14.51 -10.62 8.97
N GLU A 114 -13.77 -11.36 8.16
CA GLU A 114 -12.31 -11.36 8.21
C GLU A 114 -11.72 -10.10 7.55
N LEU A 115 -12.27 -9.69 6.41
CA LEU A 115 -11.91 -8.46 5.71
C LEU A 115 -12.10 -7.22 6.59
N GLU A 116 -13.21 -7.13 7.33
CA GLU A 116 -13.47 -6.03 8.27
C GLU A 116 -12.36 -5.93 9.32
N LYS A 117 -11.83 -7.05 9.84
CA LYS A 117 -10.71 -7.03 10.79
C LYS A 117 -9.42 -6.52 10.16
N TYR A 118 -9.15 -6.89 8.90
CA TYR A 118 -7.97 -6.40 8.19
C TYR A 118 -8.09 -4.91 7.83
N GLU A 119 -9.30 -4.43 7.55
CA GLU A 119 -9.55 -2.99 7.36
C GLU A 119 -9.37 -2.21 8.67
N GLU A 120 -9.93 -2.69 9.78
CA GLU A 120 -9.78 -2.07 11.11
C GLU A 120 -8.32 -2.03 11.59
N ALA A 121 -7.51 -3.00 11.16
CA ALA A 121 -6.09 -3.08 11.47
C ALA A 121 -5.18 -2.26 10.53
N ASP A 122 -5.77 -1.48 9.60
CA ASP A 122 -5.05 -0.74 8.54
C ASP A 122 -4.18 -1.64 7.63
N GLU A 123 -4.43 -2.95 7.58
CA GLU A 123 -3.72 -3.91 6.73
C GLU A 123 -4.31 -4.00 5.31
N VAL A 124 -5.58 -3.61 5.17
CA VAL A 124 -6.33 -3.46 3.92
C VAL A 124 -6.93 -2.06 3.89
N SER A 125 -6.79 -1.36 2.77
CA SER A 125 -7.38 -0.02 2.65
C SER A 125 -8.91 -0.09 2.54
N ALA A 126 -9.59 0.97 2.97
CA ALA A 126 -11.05 1.09 2.85
C ALA A 126 -11.55 0.92 1.40
N MET A 127 -10.77 1.36 0.40
CA MET A 127 -11.13 1.17 -1.01
C MET A 127 -11.01 -0.30 -1.43
N GLU A 128 -9.96 -1.01 -1.01
CA GLU A 128 -9.79 -2.44 -1.29
C GLU A 128 -10.89 -3.27 -0.63
N SER A 129 -11.22 -2.97 0.63
CA SER A 129 -12.32 -3.61 1.34
C SER A 129 -13.66 -3.38 0.64
N LEU A 130 -13.97 -2.13 0.28
CA LEU A 130 -15.17 -1.80 -0.47
C LEU A 130 -15.27 -2.59 -1.79
N MET A 131 -14.18 -2.65 -2.57
CA MET A 131 -14.16 -3.39 -3.85
C MET A 131 -14.44 -4.89 -3.64
N LEU A 132 -13.83 -5.48 -2.61
CA LEU A 132 -14.01 -6.89 -2.31
C LEU A 132 -15.43 -7.18 -1.81
N GLN A 133 -15.99 -6.37 -0.92
CA GLN A 133 -17.38 -6.51 -0.46
C GLN A 133 -18.39 -6.34 -1.60
N LEU A 134 -18.16 -5.40 -2.53
CA LEU A 134 -18.97 -5.27 -3.74
C LEU A 134 -18.90 -6.52 -4.62
N ALA A 135 -17.72 -7.14 -4.75
CA ALA A 135 -17.56 -8.39 -5.49
C ALA A 135 -18.31 -9.54 -4.79
N LEU A 136 -18.20 -9.66 -3.46
CA LEU A 136 -18.95 -10.65 -2.68
C LEU A 136 -20.46 -10.51 -2.88
N ILE A 137 -21.01 -9.30 -2.79
CA ILE A 137 -22.45 -9.03 -3.03
C ILE A 137 -22.86 -9.47 -4.44
N LYS A 138 -22.04 -9.17 -5.45
CA LYS A 138 -22.32 -9.55 -6.83
C LYS A 138 -22.32 -11.06 -7.06
N THR A 139 -21.50 -11.77 -6.30
CA THR A 139 -21.37 -13.23 -6.39
C THR A 139 -22.47 -13.95 -5.62
N THR A 140 -22.92 -13.43 -4.47
CA THR A 140 -23.87 -14.14 -3.60
C THR A 140 -25.33 -13.74 -3.79
N VAL A 141 -25.62 -12.51 -4.22
CA VAL A 141 -27.00 -12.03 -4.37
C VAL A 141 -27.47 -12.25 -5.81
N GLY A 142 -28.34 -13.23 -6.01
CA GLY A 142 -28.86 -13.58 -7.34
C GLY A 142 -29.94 -12.63 -7.89
N ASP A 143 -30.75 -12.02 -7.01
CA ASP A 143 -31.79 -11.06 -7.44
C ASP A 143 -31.15 -9.70 -7.77
N GLU A 144 -31.34 -9.24 -9.01
CA GLU A 144 -30.72 -8.00 -9.50
C GLU A 144 -31.18 -6.74 -8.74
N SER A 145 -32.45 -6.69 -8.32
CA SER A 145 -32.97 -5.54 -7.58
C SER A 145 -32.40 -5.50 -6.17
N VAL A 146 -32.35 -6.65 -5.50
CA VAL A 146 -31.75 -6.78 -4.15
C VAL A 146 -30.25 -6.49 -4.22
N GLN A 147 -29.55 -7.00 -5.24
CA GLN A 147 -28.13 -6.77 -5.44
C GLN A 147 -27.82 -5.28 -5.63
N LYS A 148 -28.59 -4.58 -6.47
CA LYS A 148 -28.42 -3.13 -6.70
C LYS A 148 -28.63 -2.32 -5.43
N GLN A 149 -29.65 -2.67 -4.63
CA GLN A 149 -29.89 -2.02 -3.36
C GLN A 149 -28.71 -2.24 -2.41
N ALA A 150 -28.28 -3.49 -2.23
CA ALA A 150 -27.16 -3.83 -1.35
C ALA A 150 -25.84 -3.16 -1.75
N MET A 151 -25.54 -3.06 -3.05
CA MET A 151 -24.37 -2.34 -3.55
C MET A 151 -24.45 -0.83 -3.24
N THR A 152 -25.64 -0.23 -3.35
CA THR A 152 -25.85 1.19 -3.09
C THR A 152 -25.72 1.49 -1.61
N ASP A 153 -26.37 0.69 -0.76
CA ASP A 153 -26.32 0.81 0.70
C ASP A 153 -24.86 0.72 1.19
N LEU A 154 -24.09 -0.25 0.69
CA LEU A 154 -22.68 -0.40 1.04
C LEU A 154 -21.85 0.85 0.67
N ILE A 155 -22.05 1.41 -0.52
CA ILE A 155 -21.32 2.61 -0.95
C ILE A 155 -21.66 3.81 -0.06
N ASP A 156 -22.92 3.97 0.29
CA ASP A 156 -23.39 5.09 1.11
C ASP A 156 -22.94 4.96 2.58
N ASP A 157 -22.85 3.73 3.10
CA ASP A 157 -22.23 3.47 4.41
C ASP A 157 -20.75 3.90 4.43
N TYR A 158 -19.97 3.54 3.40
CA TYR A 158 -18.57 3.94 3.30
C TYR A 158 -18.39 5.46 3.17
N LYS A 159 -19.27 6.14 2.41
CA LYS A 159 -19.27 7.60 2.33
C LYS A 159 -19.55 8.22 3.69
N THR A 160 -20.57 7.76 4.39
CA THR A 160 -20.96 8.27 5.71
C THR A 160 -19.80 8.13 6.70
N GLN A 161 -19.14 6.98 6.73
CA GLN A 161 -17.97 6.75 7.58
C GLN A 161 -16.78 7.63 7.19
N SER A 162 -16.53 7.82 5.89
CA SER A 162 -15.47 8.72 5.41
C SER A 162 -15.74 10.18 5.79
N GLU A 163 -16.99 10.62 5.70
CA GLU A 163 -17.40 11.97 6.11
C GLU A 163 -17.27 12.16 7.62
N ALA A 164 -17.63 11.13 8.41
CA ALA A 164 -17.45 11.16 9.86
C ALA A 164 -15.97 11.28 10.25
N ARG A 165 -15.09 10.46 9.67
CA ARG A 165 -13.64 10.53 9.90
C ARG A 165 -13.06 11.89 9.48
N LYS A 166 -13.52 12.43 8.35
CA LYS A 166 -13.12 13.76 7.90
C LYS A 166 -13.57 14.84 8.88
N ALA A 167 -14.82 14.81 9.32
CA ALA A 167 -15.35 15.78 10.28
C ALA A 167 -14.61 15.71 11.63
N GLU A 168 -14.29 14.50 12.10
CA GLU A 168 -13.47 14.30 13.30
C GLU A 168 -12.07 14.89 13.11
N TRP A 169 -11.41 14.61 11.98
CA TRP A 169 -10.11 15.16 11.65
C TRP A 169 -10.14 16.71 11.52
N GLU A 170 -11.23 17.29 11.00
CA GLU A 170 -11.40 18.75 10.91
C GLU A 170 -11.68 19.40 12.26
N ALA A 171 -12.35 18.70 13.19
CA ALA A 171 -12.68 19.20 14.51
C ALA A 171 -11.50 19.17 15.50
N GLN A 172 -10.47 18.36 15.21
CA GLN A 172 -9.28 18.27 16.06
C GLN A 172 -8.43 19.56 15.93
N PRO A 173 -8.22 20.31 17.04
CA PRO A 173 -7.37 21.49 17.01
C PRO A 173 -5.92 21.07 16.74
N ARG A 174 -5.23 21.80 15.86
CA ARG A 174 -3.82 21.57 15.51
C ARG A 174 -3.03 22.86 15.68
N PRO A 175 -2.75 23.27 16.93
CA PRO A 175 -2.14 24.58 17.21
C PRO A 175 -0.74 24.72 16.58
N GLU A 176 0.08 23.64 16.52
CA GLU A 176 1.38 23.70 15.84
C GLU A 176 1.21 23.92 14.34
N PHE A 177 0.26 23.22 13.71
CA PHE A 177 -0.07 23.41 12.30
C PHE A 177 -0.57 24.83 12.03
N ASP A 178 -1.45 25.36 12.87
CA ASP A 178 -1.97 26.74 12.74
C ASP A 178 -0.85 27.78 12.87
N ALA A 179 0.06 27.59 13.82
CA ALA A 179 1.24 28.43 14.00
C ALA A 179 2.16 28.36 12.77
N TYR A 180 2.43 27.16 12.26
CA TYR A 180 3.20 26.96 11.02
C TYR A 180 2.53 27.64 9.82
N LYS A 181 1.21 27.52 9.66
CA LYS A 181 0.47 28.18 8.56
C LYS A 181 0.54 29.70 8.65
N ALA A 182 0.52 30.26 9.86
CA ALA A 182 0.72 31.68 10.07
C ALA A 182 2.16 32.12 9.71
N GLN A 183 3.16 31.32 10.09
CA GLN A 183 4.57 31.57 9.75
C GLN A 183 4.82 31.46 8.24
N GLU A 184 4.27 30.45 7.57
CA GLU A 184 4.32 30.28 6.11
C GLU A 184 3.75 31.52 5.41
N LYS A 185 2.60 32.03 5.86
CA LYS A 185 2.02 33.26 5.31
C LYS A 185 2.94 34.47 5.53
N ALA A 186 3.51 34.63 6.71
CA ALA A 186 4.43 35.73 7.00
C ALA A 186 5.66 35.69 6.10
N ILE A 187 6.24 34.51 5.88
CA ILE A 187 7.39 34.31 4.98
C ILE A 187 7.02 34.68 3.54
N VAL A 188 5.86 34.22 3.05
CA VAL A 188 5.40 34.57 1.69
C VAL A 188 5.22 36.08 1.56
N ASP A 189 4.55 36.72 2.51
CA ASP A 189 4.31 38.16 2.50
C ASP A 189 5.64 38.94 2.55
N GLU A 190 6.59 38.52 3.39
CA GLU A 190 7.93 39.10 3.50
C GLU A 190 8.70 39.00 2.18
N VAL A 191 8.84 37.79 1.62
CA VAL A 191 9.62 37.54 0.40
C VAL A 191 9.02 38.25 -0.82
N MET A 192 7.69 38.33 -0.90
CA MET A 192 7.01 39.03 -1.99
C MET A 192 7.16 40.55 -1.89
N ALA A 193 7.28 41.10 -0.68
CA ALA A 193 7.53 42.52 -0.44
C ALA A 193 9.00 42.93 -0.64
N MET A 194 9.94 41.98 -0.71
CA MET A 194 11.36 42.29 -0.92
C MET A 194 11.63 42.87 -2.32
N GLU A 195 12.18 44.08 -2.36
CA GLU A 195 12.65 44.73 -3.59
C GLU A 195 13.89 44.04 -4.17
N ARG A 196 14.75 43.49 -3.30
CA ARG A 196 15.95 42.74 -3.67
C ARG A 196 16.05 41.46 -2.85
N ILE A 197 16.31 40.35 -3.52
CA ILE A 197 16.49 39.04 -2.88
C ILE A 197 17.94 38.88 -2.42
N PRO A 198 18.18 38.41 -1.18
CA PRO A 198 19.53 38.11 -0.69
C PRO A 198 20.17 36.92 -1.45
N GLY A 199 21.48 37.00 -1.66
CA GLY A 199 22.23 36.00 -2.42
C GLY A 199 22.05 36.13 -3.93
N ASP A 200 22.71 35.24 -4.69
CA ASP A 200 22.60 35.16 -6.15
C ASP A 200 21.46 34.24 -6.61
N VAL A 201 20.41 34.12 -5.78
CA VAL A 201 19.22 33.30 -6.06
C VAL A 201 18.04 34.17 -6.47
N ASP A 202 17.13 33.58 -7.24
CA ASP A 202 15.86 34.25 -7.55
C ASP A 202 14.88 34.20 -6.36
N ARG A 203 13.81 34.98 -6.45
CA ARG A 203 12.79 35.09 -5.39
C ARG A 203 12.11 33.76 -5.07
N ASN A 204 11.84 32.93 -6.08
CA ASN A 204 11.13 31.67 -5.89
C ASN A 204 12.01 30.66 -5.16
N GLU A 205 13.29 30.61 -5.51
CA GLU A 205 14.26 29.75 -4.86
C GLU A 205 14.50 30.20 -3.41
N TYR A 206 14.60 31.51 -3.17
CA TYR A 206 14.67 32.05 -1.81
C TYR A 206 13.42 31.73 -0.97
N LEU A 207 12.23 31.85 -1.57
CA LEU A 207 10.98 31.47 -0.90
C LEU A 207 10.97 29.98 -0.53
N ARG A 208 11.35 29.09 -1.45
CA ARG A 208 11.44 27.65 -1.15
C ARG A 208 12.39 27.35 0.00
N GLN A 209 13.56 27.99 0.02
CA GLN A 209 14.53 27.82 1.12
C GLN A 209 13.92 28.23 2.46
N LYS A 210 13.25 29.38 2.52
CA LYS A 210 12.61 29.86 3.76
C LYS A 210 11.45 28.98 4.21
N LEU A 211 10.63 28.49 3.28
CA LEU A 211 9.55 27.56 3.59
C LEU A 211 10.07 26.19 4.05
N MET A 212 11.20 25.73 3.48
CA MET A 212 11.86 24.50 3.94
C MET A 212 12.42 24.66 5.36
N GLU A 213 13.08 25.78 5.64
CA GLU A 213 13.61 26.10 6.98
C GLU A 213 12.48 26.09 8.03
N ALA A 214 11.36 26.76 7.75
CA ALA A 214 10.19 26.78 8.63
C ALA A 214 9.57 25.39 8.82
N ARG A 215 9.58 24.54 7.78
CA ARG A 215 9.08 23.15 7.90
C ARG A 215 9.98 22.30 8.79
N ILE A 216 11.30 22.46 8.71
CA ILE A 216 12.26 21.77 9.58
C ILE A 216 12.10 22.24 11.01
N GLU A 217 11.92 23.54 11.24
CA GLU A 217 11.67 24.12 12.56
C GLU A 217 10.39 23.56 13.18
N ALA A 218 9.28 23.55 12.43
CA ALA A 218 8.01 22.97 12.88
C ALA A 218 8.16 21.47 13.22
N ALA A 219 8.75 20.67 12.32
CA ALA A 219 8.96 19.24 12.55
C ALA A 219 9.93 18.93 13.70
N GLY A 220 10.90 19.81 13.97
CA GLY A 220 11.82 19.69 15.11
C GLY A 220 11.17 20.05 16.44
N ASN A 221 10.12 20.87 16.43
CA ASN A 221 9.39 21.29 17.62
C ASN A 221 8.29 20.28 18.02
N ASP A 222 7.71 19.56 17.04
CA ASP A 222 6.72 18.49 17.26
C ASP A 222 7.28 17.22 17.94
N GLY A 223 8.62 17.11 18.08
CA GLY A 223 9.32 15.95 18.64
C GLY A 223 9.91 16.14 20.04
N MET A 224 9.62 17.25 20.73
CA MET A 224 10.23 17.61 22.02
C MET A 224 9.29 17.65 23.25
N ASP A 225 8.06 17.15 23.15
CA ASP A 225 7.13 17.03 24.30
C ASP A 225 6.93 15.58 24.78
#